data_AF-A0A955FF04-F1
#
_entry.id   AF-A0A955FF04-F1
#
_cell.length_a   1.000
_cell.length_b   1.000
_cell.length_c   1.000
_cell.angle_alpha   90.00
_cell.angle_beta   90.00
_cell.angle_gamma   90.00
#
_symmetry.space_group_name_H-M   'P 1'
#
loop_
_entity.id
_entity.type
_entity.pdbx_description
1 polymer ?
#
loop_
_entity_poly.entity_id
_entity_poly.type
_entity_poly.pdbx_seq_one_letter_code
_entity_poly.pdbx_strand_id
1 'polypeptide(L)'
;MKKTLVTAGVAAVVAATGVGGMGLAYADTSSSSTTSTNPMSSLVQAIADKFNLKTSDVQAVFDEQHTEMEAQRTAEVKEELATLVKDGKLTQAQSDAILAKRTELQEKRDSNRSKMDSVTESERRAAMDAEKTALDTWFSDNNISTDYRYLLMGGPGGHGGPGGPPSDTSSTSSSSSSDSSTSSDSQSS
;
A
#
# COMPACT_ATOMS: atom_id res chain seq x y z
N MET A 1 22.66 -42.96 4.87
CA MET A 1 21.69 -43.30 5.94
C MET A 1 22.20 -42.61 7.20
N LYS A 2 21.52 -41.62 7.79
CA LYS A 2 20.33 -41.76 8.64
C LYS A 2 19.57 -40.42 8.67
N LYS A 3 18.24 -40.51 8.60
CA LYS A 3 17.26 -39.43 8.62
C LYS A 3 17.14 -38.84 10.02
N THR A 4 17.13 -37.52 10.15
CA THR A 4 16.73 -36.83 11.39
C THR A 4 15.22 -36.63 11.39
N LEU A 5 14.62 -36.95 12.53
CA LEU A 5 13.19 -37.15 12.77
C LEU A 5 12.46 -35.81 12.93
N VAL A 6 11.26 -35.78 12.34
CA VAL A 6 10.19 -34.80 12.58
C VAL A 6 9.62 -35.06 13.98
N THR A 7 9.63 -34.04 14.84
CA THR A 7 8.95 -34.08 16.14
C THR A 7 7.54 -33.50 15.96
N ALA A 8 6.55 -34.40 16.02
CA ALA A 8 5.15 -34.07 16.16
C ALA A 8 4.79 -33.87 17.64
N GLY A 9 3.88 -32.92 17.91
CA GLY A 9 2.96 -32.98 19.05
C GLY A 9 3.02 -31.82 20.03
N VAL A 10 1.96 -31.00 20.05
CA VAL A 10 1.25 -30.67 21.30
C VAL A 10 -0.25 -30.73 21.01
N ALA A 11 -0.94 -31.46 21.87
CA ALA A 11 -2.35 -31.84 21.79
C ALA A 11 -3.31 -30.71 22.21
N ALA A 12 -4.53 -30.82 21.69
CA ALA A 12 -5.68 -30.01 22.02
C ALA A 12 -6.08 -30.12 23.51
N VAL A 13 -6.48 -28.99 24.11
CA VAL A 13 -7.33 -28.95 25.30
C VAL A 13 -8.59 -28.18 24.93
N VAL A 14 -9.64 -28.91 24.56
CA VAL A 14 -11.01 -28.39 24.49
C VAL A 14 -11.60 -28.53 25.88
N ALA A 15 -11.66 -27.43 26.63
CA ALA A 15 -12.41 -27.38 27.87
C ALA A 15 -13.86 -26.97 27.55
N ALA A 16 -14.73 -27.97 27.39
CA ALA A 16 -16.18 -27.78 27.38
C ALA A 16 -16.69 -27.75 28.83
N THR A 17 -17.01 -26.56 29.33
CA THR A 17 -17.85 -26.38 30.52
C THR A 17 -19.08 -25.60 30.11
N GLY A 18 -20.21 -26.30 29.98
CA GLY A 18 -21.52 -25.67 29.88
C GLY A 18 -22.01 -25.26 31.27
N VAL A 19 -22.48 -24.02 31.40
CA VAL A 19 -23.48 -23.62 32.39
C VAL A 19 -24.49 -22.74 31.67
N GLY A 20 -25.73 -23.22 31.58
CA GLY A 20 -26.85 -22.45 31.08
C GLY A 20 -27.22 -21.33 32.05
N GLY A 21 -27.51 -20.15 31.48
CA GLY A 21 -28.03 -19.00 32.18
C GLY A 21 -28.64 -18.05 31.16
N MET A 22 -29.97 -18.12 31.06
CA MET A 22 -30.81 -17.29 30.20
C MET A 22 -30.48 -15.80 30.38
N GLY A 23 -30.07 -15.15 29.30
CA GLY A 23 -29.82 -13.72 29.24
C GLY A 23 -29.49 -13.36 27.80
N LEU A 24 -30.51 -13.06 27.01
CA LEU A 24 -30.37 -12.40 25.72
C LEU A 24 -29.83 -10.98 25.99
N ALA A 25 -28.53 -10.86 26.25
CA ALA A 25 -27.82 -9.61 26.04
C ALA A 25 -27.71 -9.47 24.52
N TYR A 26 -28.67 -8.76 23.93
CA TYR A 26 -28.43 -8.09 22.66
C TYR A 26 -27.08 -7.41 22.79
N ALA A 27 -26.17 -7.76 21.89
CA ALA A 27 -24.94 -7.03 21.73
C ALA A 27 -25.33 -5.56 21.59
N ASP A 28 -25.08 -4.78 22.64
CA ASP A 28 -24.91 -3.34 22.49
C ASP A 28 -23.59 -3.22 21.73
N THR A 29 -23.67 -3.39 20.41
CA THR A 29 -22.74 -2.75 19.50
C THR A 29 -22.98 -1.28 19.72
N SER A 30 -22.37 -0.76 20.79
CA SER A 30 -22.20 0.64 20.99
C SER A 30 -21.43 1.09 19.76
N SER A 31 -22.20 1.62 18.82
CA SER A 31 -21.76 2.46 17.72
C SER A 31 -20.96 3.57 18.37
N SER A 32 -19.69 3.30 18.63
CA SER A 32 -18.69 4.34 18.74
C SER A 32 -18.64 4.97 17.35
N SER A 33 -19.53 5.93 17.16
CA SER A 33 -19.47 6.97 16.14
C SER A 33 -18.20 7.79 16.40
N THR A 34 -17.05 7.20 16.09
CA THR A 34 -15.83 7.95 15.88
C THR A 34 -16.00 8.62 14.53
N THR A 35 -16.35 9.90 14.57
CA THR A 35 -16.25 10.85 13.45
C THR A 35 -14.78 11.00 13.06
N SER A 36 -14.19 9.95 12.53
CA SER A 36 -13.01 10.02 11.67
C SER A 36 -13.57 10.24 10.27
N THR A 37 -13.22 11.37 9.67
CA THR A 37 -13.64 11.76 8.32
C THR A 37 -12.89 10.92 7.28
N ASN A 38 -13.07 9.60 7.35
CA ASN A 38 -12.69 8.71 6.28
C ASN A 38 -13.47 9.16 5.03
N PRO A 39 -12.83 9.39 3.87
CA PRO A 39 -13.55 9.79 2.66
C PRO A 39 -14.61 8.76 2.23
N MET A 40 -14.49 7.51 2.70
CA MET A 40 -15.51 6.48 2.52
C MET A 40 -16.73 6.67 3.43
N SER A 41 -16.55 7.13 4.68
CA SER A 41 -17.70 7.33 5.60
C SER A 41 -18.58 8.49 5.13
N SER A 42 -17.99 9.55 4.56
CA SER A 42 -18.75 10.64 3.95
C SER A 42 -19.51 10.20 2.69
N LEU A 43 -18.92 9.32 1.87
CA LEU A 43 -19.60 8.74 0.70
C LEU A 43 -20.77 7.83 1.10
N VAL A 44 -20.55 6.92 2.06
CA VAL A 44 -21.58 6.03 2.61
C VAL A 44 -22.75 6.85 3.16
N GLN A 45 -22.45 7.91 3.93
CA GLN A 45 -23.46 8.81 4.48
C GLN A 45 -24.23 9.56 3.37
N ALA A 46 -23.53 10.12 2.37
CA ALA A 46 -24.18 10.83 1.27
C ALA A 46 -25.11 9.92 0.44
N ILE A 47 -24.71 8.67 0.21
CA ILE A 47 -25.54 7.68 -0.50
C ILE A 47 -26.76 7.31 0.34
N ALA A 48 -26.55 7.05 1.65
CA ALA A 48 -27.63 6.74 2.57
C ALA A 48 -28.67 7.87 2.62
N ASP A 49 -28.21 9.13 2.73
CA ASP A 49 -29.09 10.30 2.77
C ASP A 49 -29.80 10.56 1.43
N LYS A 50 -29.10 10.39 0.29
CA LYS A 50 -29.66 10.66 -1.04
C LYS A 50 -30.78 9.69 -1.43
N PHE A 51 -30.62 8.42 -1.06
CA PHE A 51 -31.56 7.35 -1.39
C PHE A 51 -32.43 6.91 -0.21
N ASN A 52 -32.30 7.57 0.94
CA ASN A 52 -33.03 7.28 2.17
C ASN A 52 -32.85 5.80 2.60
N LEU A 53 -31.62 5.32 2.54
CA LEU A 53 -31.20 3.97 2.94
C LEU A 53 -30.64 3.99 4.36
N LYS A 54 -30.54 2.82 5.00
CA LYS A 54 -29.83 2.70 6.28
C LYS A 54 -28.32 2.73 6.04
N THR A 55 -27.62 3.63 6.73
CA THR A 55 -26.15 3.74 6.66
C THR A 55 -25.44 2.42 6.94
N SER A 56 -25.97 1.59 7.87
CA SER A 56 -25.42 0.26 8.18
C SER A 56 -25.43 -0.68 6.98
N ASP A 57 -26.49 -0.65 6.18
CA ASP A 57 -26.68 -1.57 5.07
C ASP A 57 -25.77 -1.15 3.91
N VAL A 58 -25.63 0.16 3.70
CA VAL A 58 -24.67 0.71 2.72
C VAL A 58 -23.25 0.38 3.14
N GLN A 59 -22.89 0.58 4.42
CA GLN A 59 -21.57 0.22 4.96
C GLN A 59 -21.25 -1.25 4.73
N ALA A 60 -22.20 -2.15 5.02
CA ALA A 60 -22.00 -3.59 4.83
C ALA A 60 -21.69 -3.96 3.37
N VAL A 61 -22.38 -3.36 2.40
CA VAL A 61 -22.11 -3.58 0.97
C VAL A 61 -20.71 -3.09 0.58
N PHE A 62 -20.29 -1.95 1.09
CA PHE A 62 -18.93 -1.44 0.83
C PHE A 62 -17.85 -2.33 1.45
N ASP A 63 -18.06 -2.82 2.67
CA ASP A 63 -17.11 -3.71 3.34
C ASP A 63 -17.00 -5.07 2.61
N GLU A 64 -18.13 -5.61 2.15
CA GLU A 64 -18.18 -6.82 1.33
C GLU A 64 -17.42 -6.63 0.00
N GLN A 65 -17.72 -5.54 -0.73
CA GLN A 65 -17.04 -5.22 -1.99
C GLN A 65 -15.55 -4.94 -1.81
N HIS A 66 -15.16 -4.27 -0.72
CA HIS A 66 -13.75 -4.06 -0.40
C HIS A 66 -13.02 -5.39 -0.21
N THR A 67 -13.62 -6.30 0.55
CA THR A 67 -13.07 -7.64 0.78
C THR A 67 -12.95 -8.43 -0.52
N GLU A 68 -13.96 -8.39 -1.39
CA GLU A 68 -13.95 -9.04 -2.70
C GLU A 68 -12.83 -8.48 -3.59
N MET A 69 -12.71 -7.15 -3.68
CA MET A 69 -11.65 -6.50 -4.45
C MET A 69 -10.24 -6.84 -3.93
N GLU A 70 -10.06 -6.95 -2.61
CA GLU A 70 -8.77 -7.36 -2.03
C GLU A 70 -8.44 -8.81 -2.35
N ALA A 71 -9.43 -9.70 -2.29
CA ALA A 71 -9.27 -11.09 -2.70
C ALA A 71 -8.89 -11.19 -4.18
N GLN A 72 -9.57 -10.44 -5.06
CA GLN A 72 -9.29 -10.40 -6.49
C GLN A 72 -7.86 -9.92 -6.76
N ARG A 73 -7.45 -8.77 -6.20
CA ARG A 73 -6.10 -8.24 -6.37
C ARG A 73 -5.03 -9.21 -5.86
N THR A 74 -5.32 -9.93 -4.79
CA THR A 74 -4.40 -10.94 -4.24
C THR A 74 -4.29 -12.14 -5.17
N ALA A 75 -5.38 -12.57 -5.79
CA ALA A 75 -5.38 -13.63 -6.78
C ALA A 75 -4.59 -13.24 -8.03
N GLU A 76 -4.82 -12.04 -8.58
CA GLU A 76 -4.11 -11.51 -9.75
C GLU A 76 -2.59 -11.47 -9.52
N VAL A 77 -2.15 -10.96 -8.37
CA VAL A 77 -0.71 -10.92 -8.04
C VAL A 77 -0.12 -12.31 -7.91
N LYS A 78 -0.86 -13.27 -7.33
CA LYS A 78 -0.39 -14.67 -7.25
C LYS A 78 -0.24 -15.31 -8.63
N GLU A 79 -1.17 -15.04 -9.53
CA GLU A 79 -1.10 -15.55 -10.91
C GLU A 79 0.08 -14.92 -11.68
N GLU A 80 0.29 -13.62 -11.52
CA GLU A 80 1.40 -12.92 -12.15
C GLU A 80 2.75 -13.42 -11.61
N LEU A 81 2.87 -13.59 -10.29
CA LEU A 81 4.05 -14.18 -9.66
C LEU A 81 4.33 -15.60 -10.18
N ALA A 82 3.29 -16.45 -10.30
CA ALA A 82 3.44 -17.78 -10.86
C ALA A 82 3.92 -17.74 -12.32
N THR A 83 3.44 -16.77 -13.10
CA THR A 83 3.89 -16.55 -14.48
C THR A 83 5.35 -16.10 -14.52
N LEU A 84 5.78 -15.17 -13.66
CA LEU A 84 7.17 -14.71 -13.56
C LEU A 84 8.13 -15.82 -13.13
N VAL A 85 7.68 -16.74 -12.26
CA VAL A 85 8.45 -17.93 -11.87
C VAL A 85 8.57 -18.90 -13.04
N LYS A 86 7.47 -19.16 -13.76
CA LYS A 86 7.45 -20.01 -14.96
C LYS A 86 8.36 -19.46 -16.06
N ASP A 87 8.38 -18.14 -16.23
CA ASP A 87 9.23 -17.43 -17.19
C ASP A 87 10.71 -17.37 -16.75
N GLY A 88 11.03 -17.86 -15.55
CA GLY A 88 12.39 -17.83 -14.99
C GLY A 88 12.87 -16.44 -14.60
N LYS A 89 11.98 -15.45 -14.57
CA LYS A 89 12.28 -14.07 -14.17
C LYS A 89 12.38 -13.91 -12.66
N LEU A 90 11.67 -14.76 -11.92
CA LEU A 90 11.75 -14.89 -10.47
C LEU A 90 11.98 -16.35 -10.09
N THR A 91 12.63 -16.56 -8.96
CA THR A 91 12.65 -17.86 -8.28
C THR A 91 11.42 -18.02 -7.40
N GLN A 92 11.08 -19.26 -7.04
CA GLN A 92 9.98 -19.52 -6.10
C GLN A 92 10.19 -18.77 -4.76
N ALA A 93 11.41 -18.77 -4.24
CA ALA A 93 11.74 -18.08 -3.00
C ALA A 93 11.52 -16.55 -3.09
N GLN A 94 11.83 -15.93 -4.24
CA GLN A 94 11.57 -14.51 -4.46
C GLN A 94 10.08 -14.21 -4.56
N SER A 95 9.32 -15.07 -5.24
CA SER A 95 7.85 -14.97 -5.27
C SER A 95 7.25 -15.03 -3.87
N ASP A 96 7.70 -15.98 -3.06
CA ASP A 96 7.21 -16.16 -1.69
C ASP A 96 7.57 -14.94 -0.82
N ALA A 97 8.77 -14.39 -1.00
CA ALA A 97 9.21 -13.17 -0.32
C ALA A 97 8.35 -11.95 -0.70
N ILE A 98 8.00 -11.78 -1.98
CA ILE A 98 7.09 -10.71 -2.44
C ILE A 98 5.71 -10.86 -1.80
N LEU A 99 5.16 -12.08 -1.76
CA LEU A 99 3.84 -12.32 -1.17
C LEU A 99 3.82 -12.01 0.34
N ALA A 100 4.87 -12.40 1.06
CA ALA A 100 5.04 -12.08 2.47
C ALA A 100 5.14 -10.56 2.68
N LYS A 101 5.97 -9.88 1.89
CA LYS A 101 6.16 -8.43 2.01
C LYS A 101 4.89 -7.66 1.66
N ARG A 102 4.12 -8.11 0.68
CA ARG A 102 2.82 -7.52 0.33
C ARG A 102 1.84 -7.59 1.50
N THR A 103 1.80 -8.71 2.22
CA THR A 103 0.94 -8.89 3.40
C THR A 103 1.33 -7.92 4.50
N GLU A 104 2.62 -7.81 4.81
CA GLU A 104 3.16 -6.85 5.79
C GLU A 104 2.79 -5.39 5.42
N LEU A 105 2.92 -5.01 4.15
CA LEU A 105 2.58 -3.66 3.68
C LEU A 105 1.07 -3.40 3.66
N GLN A 106 0.23 -4.42 3.46
CA GLN A 106 -1.21 -4.29 3.56
C GLN A 106 -1.62 -4.00 5.01
N GLU A 107 -1.15 -4.81 5.97
CA GLU A 107 -1.41 -4.60 7.40
C GLU A 107 -0.93 -3.22 7.87
N LYS A 108 0.25 -2.79 7.40
CA LYS A 108 0.77 -1.45 7.68
C LYS A 108 -0.15 -0.36 7.14
N ARG A 109 -0.64 -0.50 5.90
CA ARG A 109 -1.58 0.46 5.29
C ARG A 109 -2.91 0.50 6.02
N ASP A 110 -3.44 -0.65 6.44
CA ASP A 110 -4.68 -0.72 7.20
C ASP A 110 -4.53 -0.05 8.58
N SER A 111 -3.42 -0.28 9.28
CA SER A 111 -3.09 0.44 10.52
C SER A 111 -2.91 1.94 10.29
N ASN A 112 -2.30 2.34 9.17
CA ASN A 112 -2.06 3.74 8.85
C ASN A 112 -3.33 4.46 8.42
N ARG A 113 -4.30 3.77 7.80
CA ARG A 113 -5.58 4.34 7.37
C ARG A 113 -6.28 5.04 8.52
N SER A 114 -6.27 4.45 9.72
CA SER A 114 -6.84 5.04 10.92
C SER A 114 -6.00 6.18 11.54
N LYS A 115 -4.75 6.36 11.11
CA LYS A 115 -3.79 7.33 11.69
C LYS A 115 -3.54 8.54 10.77
N MET A 116 -3.90 8.46 9.50
CA MET A 116 -3.60 9.51 8.51
C MET A 116 -4.49 10.75 8.61
N ASP A 117 -5.51 10.74 9.47
CA ASP A 117 -6.38 11.91 9.73
C ASP A 117 -5.62 13.11 10.33
N SER A 118 -4.45 12.88 10.95
CA SER A 118 -3.73 13.89 11.75
C SER A 118 -2.33 14.24 11.26
N VAL A 119 -1.86 13.66 10.15
CA VAL A 119 -0.46 13.83 9.68
C VAL A 119 -0.37 14.97 8.69
N THR A 120 0.58 15.89 8.88
CA THR A 120 0.81 17.01 7.95
C THR A 120 1.31 16.50 6.60
N GLU A 121 1.11 17.27 5.53
CA GLU A 121 1.59 16.90 4.19
C GLU A 121 3.12 16.69 4.16
N SER A 122 3.88 17.48 4.92
CA SER A 122 5.33 17.33 5.01
C SER A 122 5.74 16.02 5.69
N GLU A 123 5.08 15.66 6.81
CA GLU A 123 5.34 14.40 7.51
C GLU A 123 4.90 13.20 6.66
N ARG A 124 3.80 13.34 5.93
CA ARG A 124 3.32 12.32 4.98
C ARG A 124 4.34 12.06 3.88
N ARG A 125 4.91 13.12 3.28
CA ARG A 125 5.98 12.99 2.28
C ARG A 125 7.21 12.30 2.84
N ALA A 126 7.68 12.75 4.01
CA ALA A 126 8.83 12.15 4.67
C ALA A 126 8.60 10.65 4.98
N ALA A 127 7.39 10.26 5.40
CA ALA A 127 7.03 8.88 5.64
C ALA A 127 7.01 8.04 4.33
N MET A 128 6.47 8.58 3.25
CA MET A 128 6.44 7.92 1.93
C MET A 128 7.85 7.75 1.35
N ASP A 129 8.72 8.75 1.50
CA ASP A 129 10.12 8.67 1.06
C ASP A 129 10.88 7.60 1.85
N ALA A 130 10.69 7.58 3.18
CA ALA A 130 11.27 6.56 4.04
C ALA A 130 10.79 5.14 3.67
N GLU A 131 9.50 4.97 3.37
CA GLU A 131 8.96 3.69 2.89
C GLU A 131 9.52 3.29 1.53
N LYS A 132 9.68 4.25 0.61
CA LYS A 132 10.27 4.00 -0.71
C LYS A 132 11.69 3.48 -0.57
N THR A 133 12.52 4.16 0.22
CA THR A 133 13.91 3.77 0.49
C THR A 133 13.96 2.40 1.17
N ALA A 134 13.14 2.15 2.19
CA ALA A 134 13.09 0.86 2.86
C ALA A 134 12.73 -0.29 1.90
N LEU A 135 11.81 -0.03 0.96
CA LEU A 135 11.47 -0.99 -0.08
C LEU A 135 12.59 -1.20 -1.10
N ASP A 136 13.30 -0.15 -1.52
CA ASP A 136 14.43 -0.28 -2.45
C ASP A 136 15.53 -1.15 -1.83
N THR A 137 15.83 -0.93 -0.55
CA THR A 137 16.75 -1.79 0.21
C THR A 137 16.25 -3.22 0.26
N TRP A 138 14.98 -3.44 0.59
CA TRP A 138 14.41 -4.79 0.64
C TRP A 138 14.48 -5.52 -0.71
N PHE A 139 14.23 -4.83 -1.83
CA PHE A 139 14.38 -5.39 -3.18
C PHE A 139 15.83 -5.83 -3.44
N SER A 140 16.79 -4.96 -3.13
CA SER A 140 18.22 -5.25 -3.27
C SER A 140 18.65 -6.45 -2.42
N ASP A 141 18.28 -6.49 -1.14
CA ASP A 141 18.67 -7.55 -0.21
C ASP A 141 18.10 -8.92 -0.61
N ASN A 142 16.92 -8.93 -1.24
CA ASN A 142 16.27 -10.15 -1.74
C ASN A 142 16.67 -10.49 -3.19
N ASN A 143 17.56 -9.72 -3.81
CA ASN A 143 17.99 -9.86 -5.20
C ASN A 143 16.82 -9.82 -6.20
N ILE A 144 15.81 -8.99 -5.93
CA ILE A 144 14.61 -8.83 -6.77
C ILE A 144 14.71 -7.48 -7.49
N SER A 145 14.42 -7.43 -8.79
CA SER A 145 14.39 -6.14 -9.52
C SER A 145 13.33 -5.21 -8.93
N THR A 146 13.68 -3.93 -8.78
CA THR A 146 12.73 -2.88 -8.39
C THR A 146 11.64 -2.66 -9.44
N ASP A 147 11.80 -3.20 -10.66
CA ASP A 147 10.74 -3.25 -11.66
C ASP A 147 9.50 -3.97 -11.15
N TYR A 148 9.64 -4.90 -10.20
CA TYR A 148 8.52 -5.65 -9.60
C TYR A 148 7.85 -4.92 -8.43
N ARG A 149 8.19 -3.65 -8.17
CA ARG A 149 7.59 -2.83 -7.11
C ARG A 149 6.07 -2.69 -7.22
N TYR A 150 5.51 -2.74 -8.42
CA TYR A 150 4.06 -2.69 -8.65
C TYR A 150 3.30 -3.88 -8.03
N LEU A 151 3.97 -5.02 -7.83
CA LEU A 151 3.39 -6.19 -7.16
C LEU A 151 3.15 -5.94 -5.66
N LEU A 152 3.89 -5.02 -5.05
CA LEU A 152 3.76 -4.64 -3.64
C LEU A 152 2.82 -3.44 -3.45
N MET A 153 2.90 -2.45 -4.34
CA MET A 153 2.28 -1.13 -4.16
C MET A 153 1.07 -0.92 -5.07
N GLY A 154 0.06 -1.79 -4.95
CA GLY A 154 -1.27 -1.54 -5.48
C GLY A 154 -1.36 -1.36 -7.00
N GLY A 155 -0.86 -2.33 -7.78
CA GLY A 155 -1.21 -2.54 -9.18
C GLY A 155 -0.62 -1.52 -10.18
N PRO A 156 -0.40 -1.94 -11.44
CA PRO A 156 0.10 -1.06 -12.50
C PRO A 156 -1.01 -0.10 -12.96
N GLY A 157 -1.25 0.96 -12.18
CA GLY A 157 -2.31 1.93 -12.47
C GLY A 157 -2.43 3.07 -11.47
N GLY A 158 -1.75 3.00 -10.31
CA GLY A 158 -1.69 4.09 -9.34
C GLY A 158 -0.75 5.22 -9.74
N HIS A 159 -0.92 5.80 -10.94
CA HIS A 159 -0.42 7.16 -11.15
C HIS A 159 -1.29 8.09 -10.30
N GLY A 160 -0.62 8.92 -9.50
CA GLY A 160 -1.27 9.88 -8.61
C GLY A 160 -2.38 10.64 -9.31
N GLY A 161 -3.46 10.90 -8.58
CA GLY A 161 -4.55 11.74 -9.04
C GLY A 161 -4.06 13.09 -9.59
N PRO A 162 -4.85 13.75 -10.44
CA PRO A 162 -4.46 14.98 -11.12
C PRO A 162 -4.31 16.10 -10.07
N GLY A 163 -3.08 16.45 -9.67
CA GLY A 163 -2.90 17.50 -8.66
C GLY A 163 -1.50 17.94 -8.30
N GLY A 164 -0.44 17.42 -8.93
CA GLY A 164 0.92 17.95 -8.75
C GLY A 164 1.29 18.86 -9.93
N PRO A 165 1.57 20.15 -9.75
CA PRO A 165 2.19 20.94 -10.82
C PRO A 165 3.55 20.30 -11.16
N PRO A 166 3.96 20.29 -12.45
CA PRO A 166 5.28 19.82 -12.83
C PRO A 166 6.31 20.64 -12.05
N SER A 167 7.19 19.97 -11.32
CA SER A 167 8.39 20.60 -10.81
C SER A 167 9.19 21.05 -12.02
N ASP A 168 9.19 22.35 -12.28
CA ASP A 168 10.06 22.99 -13.26
C ASP A 168 11.50 22.72 -12.85
N THR A 169 12.08 21.65 -13.38
CA THR A 169 13.53 21.55 -13.51
C THR A 169 13.94 22.47 -14.66
N SER A 170 13.87 23.78 -14.41
CA SER A 170 14.68 24.74 -15.14
C SER A 170 16.10 24.58 -14.65
N SER A 171 16.79 23.61 -15.23
CA SER A 171 18.25 23.61 -15.29
C SER A 171 18.70 24.83 -16.08
N THR A 172 18.74 25.99 -15.45
CA THR A 172 19.63 27.08 -15.87
C THR A 172 21.04 26.66 -15.51
N SER A 173 21.65 25.92 -16.44
CA SER A 173 23.10 25.87 -16.58
C SER A 173 23.60 27.30 -16.81
N SER A 174 23.99 27.98 -15.74
CA SER A 174 24.81 29.19 -15.82
C SER A 174 26.21 28.78 -16.23
N SER A 175 26.39 28.46 -17.51
CA SER A 175 27.71 28.46 -18.15
C SER A 175 28.11 29.91 -18.40
N SER A 176 28.88 30.47 -17.47
CA SER A 176 29.60 31.72 -17.67
C SER A 176 30.70 31.50 -18.72
N SER A 177 30.36 31.67 -20.00
CA SER A 177 31.33 31.87 -21.07
C SER A 177 31.76 33.34 -21.04
N SER A 178 32.92 33.58 -20.43
CA SER A 178 33.64 34.84 -20.50
C SER A 178 34.18 35.02 -21.92
N ASP A 179 33.46 35.77 -22.75
CA ASP A 179 33.97 36.24 -24.04
C ASP A 179 35.08 37.26 -23.80
N SER A 180 36.31 36.85 -24.10
CA SER A 180 37.49 37.69 -24.19
C SER A 180 37.45 38.46 -25.52
N SER A 181 37.34 39.78 -25.43
CA SER A 181 37.42 40.72 -26.54
C SER A 181 38.86 40.90 -27.02
N THR A 182 39.12 40.39 -28.21
CA THR A 182 40.21 40.71 -29.15
C THR A 182 39.59 40.45 -30.53
N SER A 183 39.57 41.34 -31.51
CA SER A 183 40.68 42.15 -32.02
C SER A 183 40.14 43.11 -33.09
N SER A 184 40.76 44.30 -33.15
CA SER A 184 41.17 45.00 -34.37
C SER A 184 40.09 45.41 -35.39
N ASP A 185 39.76 46.69 -35.42
CA ASP A 185 39.55 47.36 -36.70
C ASP A 185 40.39 48.64 -36.78
N SER A 186 41.04 48.79 -37.92
CA SER A 186 42.04 49.79 -38.25
C SER A 186 41.37 50.88 -39.06
N GLN A 187 41.61 52.15 -38.76
CA GLN A 187 41.62 53.16 -39.82
C GLN A 187 42.53 54.34 -39.46
N SER A 188 43.64 54.40 -40.19
CA SER A 188 44.40 55.62 -40.44
C SER A 188 43.62 56.50 -41.42
N SER A 189 43.44 57.77 -41.07
CA SER A 189 43.78 58.96 -41.87
C SER A 189 43.47 60.21 -41.08
#